data_AF-A0AAU6CUF1-F1
#
_entry.id   AF-A0AAU6CUF1-F1
#
_cell.length_a   1.000
_cell.length_b   1.000
_cell.length_c   1.000
_cell.angle_alpha   90.00
_cell.angle_beta   90.00
_cell.angle_gamma   90.00
#
_symmetry.space_group_name_H-M   'P 1'
#
loop_
_entity.id
_entity.type
_entity.pdbx_description
1 polymer ?
#
loop_
_entity_poly.entity_id
_entity_poly.type
_entity_poly.pdbx_seq_one_letter_code
_entity_poly.pdbx_strand_id
1 'polypeptide(L)'
;MDRALARGAGTAMAPGAPWAYWSQGLLELGLGRARSAPDRLLLLSGPSVRHHICAVRSVPDPVEAAVRLGVPRQADEPPARFEEWAARSRQGWAHALVARCRCRHPTNGPRRSAPRRRRRTCR
;
A
#
# COMPACT_ATOMS: atom_id res chain seq x y z
N MET A 1 20.49 -13.34 -7.86
CA MET A 1 19.17 -13.98 -7.90
C MET A 1 19.33 -15.37 -7.28
N ASP A 2 18.65 -15.62 -6.16
CA ASP A 2 19.07 -16.61 -5.16
C ASP A 2 18.50 -18.02 -5.44
N ARG A 3 19.39 -19.01 -5.62
CA ARG A 3 19.03 -20.40 -5.97
C ARG A 3 18.23 -21.13 -4.87
N ALA A 4 18.16 -20.56 -3.67
CA ALA A 4 17.44 -21.13 -2.53
C ALA A 4 15.91 -21.23 -2.73
N LEU A 5 15.31 -20.44 -3.62
CA LEU A 5 13.86 -20.45 -3.86
C LEU A 5 13.41 -21.53 -4.87
N ALA A 6 14.33 -22.19 -5.57
CA ALA A 6 14.00 -23.09 -6.69
C ALA A 6 13.58 -24.52 -6.27
N ARG A 7 13.59 -24.86 -4.97
CA ARG A 7 13.32 -26.23 -4.49
C ARG A 7 12.10 -26.37 -3.58
N GLY A 8 11.16 -25.43 -3.63
CA GLY A 8 9.82 -25.64 -3.07
C GLY A 8 9.02 -26.57 -3.98
N ALA A 9 9.10 -27.87 -3.75
CA ALA A 9 8.26 -28.86 -4.42
C ALA A 9 6.81 -28.73 -3.94
N GLY A 10 6.04 -27.90 -4.65
CA GLY A 10 4.63 -27.66 -4.46
C GLY A 10 4.27 -26.34 -5.12
N THR A 11 3.11 -26.26 -5.77
CA THR A 11 2.54 -25.03 -6.37
C THR A 11 2.26 -23.91 -5.35
N ALA A 12 2.70 -24.08 -4.10
CA ALA A 12 2.57 -23.16 -3.00
C ALA A 12 3.89 -22.42 -2.75
N MET A 13 3.79 -21.09 -2.70
CA MET A 13 4.89 -20.21 -2.33
C MET A 13 5.45 -20.56 -0.94
N ALA A 14 6.78 -20.54 -0.79
CA ALA A 14 7.43 -20.84 0.48
C ALA A 14 6.90 -19.94 1.62
N PRO A 15 6.68 -20.46 2.84
CA PRO A 15 6.02 -19.71 3.92
C PRO A 15 6.65 -18.35 4.26
N GLY A 16 7.98 -18.23 4.10
CA GLY A 16 8.73 -16.99 4.35
C GLY A 16 8.79 -16.02 3.16
N ALA A 17 8.42 -16.46 1.96
CA ALA A 17 8.53 -15.63 0.75
C ALA A 17 7.67 -14.34 0.80
N PRO A 18 6.43 -14.33 1.33
CA PRO A 18 5.69 -13.08 1.51
C PRO A 18 6.45 -12.02 2.32
N TRP A 19 7.11 -12.44 3.39
CA TRP A 19 7.90 -11.55 4.26
C TRP A 19 9.12 -11.01 3.53
N ALA A 20 9.80 -11.85 2.76
CA ALA A 20 10.94 -11.44 1.94
C ALA A 20 10.52 -10.40 0.89
N TYR A 21 9.44 -10.65 0.15
CA TYR A 21 8.95 -9.71 -0.86
C TYR A 21 8.49 -8.39 -0.25
N TRP A 22 7.82 -8.43 0.89
CA TRP A 22 7.40 -7.21 1.57
C TRP A 22 8.60 -6.40 2.06
N SER A 23 9.57 -7.05 2.71
CA SER A 23 10.79 -6.41 3.20
C SER A 23 11.61 -5.79 2.06
N GLN A 24 11.73 -6.50 0.93
CA GLN A 24 12.42 -6.00 -0.25
C GLN A 24 11.69 -4.80 -0.88
N GLY A 25 10.36 -4.84 -0.96
CA GLY A 25 9.56 -3.71 -1.46
C GLY A 25 9.73 -2.46 -0.59
N LEU A 26 9.69 -2.62 0.73
CA LEU A 26 9.93 -1.54 1.68
C LEU A 26 11.36 -0.98 1.57
N LEU A 27 12.36 -1.82 1.35
CA LEU A 27 13.75 -1.38 1.12
C LEU A 27 13.86 -0.50 -0.13
N GLU A 28 13.29 -0.93 -1.26
CA GLU A 28 13.33 -0.11 -2.49
C GLU A 28 12.61 1.23 -2.30
N LEU A 29 11.47 1.25 -1.60
CA LEU A 29 10.76 2.49 -1.26
C LEU A 29 11.58 3.39 -0.33
N GLY A 30 12.25 2.83 0.67
CA GLY A 30 13.14 3.55 1.58
C GLY A 30 14.35 4.17 0.87
N LEU A 31 14.88 3.48 -0.14
CA LEU A 31 15.97 3.96 -0.99
C LEU A 31 15.52 4.93 -2.09
N GLY A 32 14.23 5.28 -2.17
CA GLY A 32 13.69 6.17 -3.20
C GLY A 32 13.51 5.53 -4.58
N ARG A 33 13.74 4.21 -4.71
CA ARG A 33 13.65 3.44 -5.97
C ARG A 33 12.22 2.99 -6.24
N ALA A 34 11.31 3.96 -6.34
CA ALA A 34 9.87 3.72 -6.45
C ALA A 34 9.49 2.85 -7.68
N ARG A 35 10.27 2.85 -8.75
CA ARG A 35 10.01 2.03 -9.96
C ARG A 35 10.29 0.54 -9.74
N SER A 36 11.19 0.18 -8.82
CA SER A 36 11.60 -1.21 -8.56
C SER A 36 10.79 -1.88 -7.45
N ALA A 37 10.02 -1.11 -6.69
CA ALA A 37 9.17 -1.61 -5.60
C ALA A 37 7.91 -2.38 -6.07
N PRO A 38 7.17 -1.94 -7.12
CA PRO A 38 5.93 -2.56 -7.55
C PRO A 38 6.09 -4.03 -7.96
N ASP A 39 7.17 -4.38 -8.67
CA ASP A 39 7.36 -5.75 -9.18
C ASP A 39 7.31 -6.81 -8.08
N ARG A 40 7.78 -6.47 -6.87
CA ARG A 40 7.79 -7.37 -5.71
C ARG A 40 6.51 -7.25 -4.87
N LEU A 41 5.95 -6.05 -4.75
CA LEU A 41 4.72 -5.82 -3.99
C LEU A 41 3.46 -6.32 -4.72
N LEU A 42 3.47 -6.35 -6.06
CA LEU A 42 2.37 -6.90 -6.87
C LEU A 42 2.21 -8.41 -6.65
N LEU A 43 3.30 -9.13 -6.36
CA LEU A 43 3.23 -10.55 -5.97
C LEU A 43 2.39 -10.76 -4.71
N LEU A 44 2.35 -9.77 -3.82
CA LEU A 44 1.53 -9.79 -2.60
C LEU A 44 0.05 -9.45 -2.85
N SER A 45 -0.29 -8.99 -4.05
CA SER A 45 -1.68 -8.67 -4.44
C SER A 45 -2.43 -9.85 -5.07
N GLY A 46 -1.72 -10.95 -5.35
CA GLY A 46 -2.26 -12.16 -6.01
C GLY A 46 -3.19 -13.01 -5.14
N PRO A 47 -4.16 -13.74 -5.73
CA PRO A 47 -5.22 -14.45 -5.01
C PRO A 47 -4.73 -15.40 -3.92
N SER A 48 -3.68 -16.15 -4.21
CA SER A 48 -3.13 -17.20 -3.35
C SER A 48 -2.54 -16.69 -2.04
N VAL A 49 -2.19 -15.41 -1.96
CA VAL A 49 -1.41 -14.84 -0.85
C VAL A 49 -2.18 -13.79 -0.05
N ARG A 50 -3.40 -13.48 -0.46
CA ARG A 50 -4.26 -12.43 0.14
C ARG A 50 -4.62 -12.64 1.60
N HIS A 51 -4.57 -13.89 2.07
CA HIS A 51 -4.83 -14.22 3.47
C HIS A 51 -3.60 -14.01 4.36
N HIS A 52 -2.39 -13.86 3.79
CA HIS A 52 -1.19 -13.58 4.56
C HIS A 52 -1.19 -12.15 5.09
N ILE A 53 -0.75 -11.99 6.33
CA ILE A 53 -0.65 -10.69 6.98
C ILE A 53 0.26 -9.70 6.22
N CYS A 54 1.30 -10.20 5.53
CA CYS A 54 2.17 -9.37 4.70
C CYS A 54 1.39 -8.71 3.56
N ALA A 55 0.57 -9.48 2.84
CA ALA A 55 -0.28 -8.97 1.78
C ALA A 55 -1.22 -7.88 2.32
N VAL A 56 -1.90 -8.18 3.42
CA VAL A 56 -2.83 -7.27 4.08
C VAL A 56 -2.17 -5.97 4.55
N ARG A 57 -1.00 -6.06 5.19
CA ARG A 57 -0.30 -4.89 5.72
C ARG A 57 0.43 -4.09 4.62
N SER A 58 0.75 -4.72 3.49
CA SER A 58 1.43 -4.07 2.36
C SER A 58 0.51 -3.22 1.48
N VAL A 59 -0.80 -3.23 1.67
CA VAL A 59 -1.78 -2.49 0.85
C VAL A 59 -1.41 -1.00 0.61
N PRO A 60 -0.86 -0.24 1.58
CA PRO A 60 -0.45 1.14 1.32
C PRO A 60 0.82 1.31 0.46
N ASP A 61 1.63 0.27 0.31
CA ASP A 61 2.95 0.36 -0.29
C ASP A 61 2.90 0.51 -1.84
N PRO A 62 2.04 -0.22 -2.58
CA PRO A 62 1.78 0.07 -3.99
C PRO A 62 1.22 1.48 -4.24
N VAL A 63 0.36 1.99 -3.35
CA VAL A 63 -0.16 3.36 -3.45
C VAL A 63 0.97 4.38 -3.34
N GLU A 64 1.87 4.19 -2.37
CA GLU A 64 3.04 5.05 -2.22
C GLU A 64 3.95 5.01 -3.44
N ALA A 65 4.21 3.81 -3.98
CA ALA A 65 5.00 3.66 -5.20
C ALA A 65 4.34 4.41 -6.37
N ALA A 66 3.05 4.23 -6.59
CA ALA A 66 2.30 4.86 -7.68
C ALA A 66 2.26 6.39 -7.56
N VAL A 67 2.10 6.92 -6.34
CA VAL A 67 2.15 8.36 -6.06
C VAL A 67 3.53 8.95 -6.35
N ARG A 68 4.60 8.30 -5.91
CA ARG A 68 5.99 8.74 -6.19
C ARG A 68 6.34 8.67 -7.68
N LEU A 69 5.72 7.76 -8.41
CA LEU A 69 5.88 7.61 -9.87
C LEU A 69 4.97 8.54 -10.68
N GLY A 70 4.10 9.33 -10.04
CA GLY A 70 3.17 10.22 -10.72
C GLY A 70 2.01 9.51 -11.43
N VAL A 71 1.76 8.23 -11.11
CA VAL A 71 0.70 7.40 -11.69
C VAL A 71 -0.28 6.85 -10.63
N PRO A 72 -0.78 7.68 -9.69
CA PRO A 72 -1.50 7.21 -8.51
C PRO A 72 -2.69 6.31 -8.79
N ARG A 73 -3.43 6.54 -9.89
CA ARG A 73 -4.61 5.75 -10.30
C ARG A 73 -4.30 4.29 -10.63
N GLN A 74 -3.04 3.95 -10.91
CA GLN A 74 -2.65 2.56 -11.21
C GLN A 74 -2.71 1.66 -9.96
N ALA A 75 -2.85 2.24 -8.76
CA ALA A 75 -2.89 1.51 -7.49
C ALA A 75 -4.26 1.58 -6.79
N ASP A 76 -5.35 1.82 -7.53
CA ASP A 76 -6.69 2.02 -6.93
C ASP A 76 -7.38 0.70 -6.54
N GLU A 77 -7.08 -0.41 -7.24
CA GLU A 77 -7.74 -1.70 -7.02
C GLU A 77 -7.41 -2.32 -5.64
N PRO A 78 -6.13 -2.41 -5.19
CA PRO A 78 -5.82 -3.04 -3.92
C PRO A 78 -6.46 -2.34 -2.70
N PRO A 79 -6.42 -0.99 -2.58
CA PRO A 79 -7.09 -0.27 -1.51
C PRO A 79 -8.61 -0.39 -1.54
N ALA A 80 -9.24 -0.33 -2.72
CA ALA A 80 -10.70 -0.44 -2.85
C ALA A 80 -11.20 -1.79 -2.31
N ARG A 81 -10.50 -2.87 -2.68
CA ARG A 81 -10.82 -4.21 -2.19
C ARG A 81 -10.53 -4.38 -0.70
N PHE A 82 -9.42 -3.81 -0.22
CA PHE A 82 -9.09 -3.86 1.20
C PHE A 82 -10.09 -3.08 2.06
N GLU A 83 -10.66 -2.01 1.52
CA GLU A 83 -11.69 -1.20 2.19
C GLU A 83 -12.95 -2.02 2.51
N GLU A 84 -13.43 -2.83 1.57
CA GLU A 84 -14.56 -3.75 1.80
C GLU A 84 -14.28 -4.73 2.93
N TRP A 85 -13.05 -5.27 2.97
CA TRP A 85 -12.63 -6.18 4.03
C TRP A 85 -12.49 -5.45 5.39
N ALA A 86 -11.97 -4.23 5.39
CA ALA A 86 -11.83 -3.41 6.60
C ALA A 86 -13.20 -3.11 7.21
N ALA A 87 -14.18 -2.75 6.39
CA ALA A 87 -15.56 -2.50 6.81
C ALA A 87 -16.20 -3.75 7.48
N ARG A 88 -15.95 -4.94 6.94
CA ARG A 88 -16.47 -6.20 7.48
C ARG A 88 -15.75 -6.67 8.75
N SER A 89 -14.43 -6.50 8.80
CA SER A 89 -13.60 -6.95 9.93
C SER A 89 -13.75 -6.06 11.17
N ARG A 90 -14.17 -4.79 10.98
CA ARG A 90 -14.33 -3.78 12.04
C ARG A 90 -13.08 -3.57 12.90
N GLN A 91 -11.91 -3.80 12.32
CA GLN A 91 -10.64 -3.66 13.00
C GLN A 91 -10.09 -2.24 12.87
N GLY A 92 -9.76 -1.59 13.99
CA GLY A 92 -9.24 -0.21 13.97
C GLY A 92 -7.98 -0.04 13.13
N TRP A 93 -7.07 -1.02 13.18
CA TRP A 93 -5.85 -1.00 12.36
C TRP A 93 -6.13 -1.09 10.86
N ALA A 94 -7.21 -1.77 10.45
CA ALA A 94 -7.58 -1.91 9.05
C ALA A 94 -8.09 -0.56 8.50
N HIS A 95 -8.95 0.12 9.26
CA HIS A 95 -9.39 1.47 8.92
C HIS A 95 -8.23 2.48 8.84
N ALA A 96 -7.21 2.34 9.71
CA ALA A 96 -6.02 3.18 9.64
C ALA A 96 -5.24 3.00 8.32
N LEU A 97 -5.12 1.77 7.82
CA LEU A 97 -4.47 1.49 6.54
C LEU A 97 -5.28 2.06 5.37
N VAL A 98 -6.61 1.95 5.39
CA VAL A 98 -7.50 2.60 4.40
C VAL A 98 -7.29 4.12 4.40
N ALA A 99 -7.26 4.75 5.58
CA ALA A 99 -7.02 6.18 5.71
C ALA A 99 -5.65 6.59 5.14
N ARG A 100 -4.59 5.79 5.38
CA ARG A 100 -3.26 6.00 4.82
C ARG A 100 -3.22 5.91 3.29
N CYS A 101 -4.00 5.01 2.69
CA CYS A 101 -4.10 4.93 1.23
C CYS A 101 -4.81 6.17 0.67
N ARG A 102 -5.95 6.52 1.27
CA ARG A 102 -6.79 7.63 0.84
C ARG A 102 -6.09 8.98 0.93
N CYS A 103 -5.27 9.24 1.95
CA CYS A 103 -4.61 10.55 2.08
C CYS A 103 -3.55 10.83 1.01
N ARG A 104 -3.06 9.78 0.33
CA ARG A 104 -2.06 9.89 -0.75
C ARG A 104 -2.70 9.88 -2.13
N HIS A 105 -3.96 9.48 -2.24
CA HIS A 105 -4.68 9.44 -3.50
C HIS A 105 -5.11 10.87 -3.94
N PRO A 106 -4.91 11.26 -5.21
CA PRO A 106 -5.14 12.64 -5.68
C PRO A 106 -6.60 13.13 -5.55
N THR A 107 -7.59 12.23 -5.46
CA THR A 107 -8.99 12.64 -5.18
C THR A 107 -9.21 13.14 -3.76
N ASN A 108 -8.22 12.97 -2.88
CA ASN A 108 -8.22 13.42 -1.50
C ASN A 108 -7.12 14.45 -1.24
N GLY A 109 -6.78 15.25 -2.28
CA GLY A 109 -5.93 16.42 -2.09
C GLY A 109 -6.51 17.29 -0.96
N PRO A 110 -5.67 17.93 -0.13
CA PRO A 110 -6.18 18.79 0.93
C PRO A 110 -7.14 19.78 0.27
N ARG A 111 -8.40 19.82 0.73
CA ARG A 111 -9.26 20.97 0.45
C ARG A 111 -8.44 22.16 0.89
N ARG A 112 -7.89 22.93 -0.05
CA ARG A 112 -7.15 24.15 0.27
C ARG A 112 -8.12 24.98 1.08
N SER A 113 -7.91 25.03 2.39
CA SER A 113 -8.71 25.86 3.28
C SER A 113 -8.51 27.27 2.77
N ALA A 114 -9.58 27.85 2.22
CA ALA A 114 -9.59 29.24 1.80
C ALA A 114 -9.03 30.07 2.98
N PRO A 115 -8.18 31.08 2.70
CA PRO A 115 -7.53 31.84 3.76
C PRO A 115 -8.61 32.35 4.73
N ARG A 116 -8.54 31.89 5.99
CA ARG A 116 -9.41 32.37 7.06
C ARG A 116 -9.21 33.88 7.11
N ARG A 117 -10.18 34.66 6.59
CA ARG A 117 -10.22 36.11 6.79
C ARG A 117 -10.17 36.32 8.29
N ARG A 118 -9.02 36.78 8.79
CA ARG A 118 -8.91 37.28 10.16
C ARG A 118 -9.95 38.38 10.28
N ARG A 119 -11.02 38.12 11.04
CA ARG A 119 -11.92 39.20 11.45
C ARG A 119 -11.04 40.14 12.26
N ARG A 120 -10.68 41.28 11.67
CA ARG A 120 -10.10 42.39 12.43
C ARG A 120 -11.20 42.83 13.38
N THR A 121 -11.11 42.37 14.63
CA THR A 121 -11.90 42.95 15.70
C THR A 121 -11.28 44.30 16.01
N CYS A 122 -11.86 45.38 15.48
CA CYS A 122 -11.73 46.69 16.10
C CYS A 122 -12.62 46.67 17.34
N ARG A 123 -12.01 46.64 18.51
CA ARG A 123 -12.52 47.35 19.69
C ARG A 123 -11.39 47.59 20.67
#